data_AF-A0A972RQ89-F1
#
_entry.id   AF-A0A972RQ89-F1
#
_cell.length_a   1.000
_cell.length_b   1.000
_cell.length_c   1.000
_cell.angle_alpha   90.00
_cell.angle_beta   90.00
_cell.angle_gamma   90.00
#
_symmetry.space_group_name_H-M   'P 1'
#
loop_
_entity.id
_entity.type
_entity.pdbx_description
1 polymer ?
#
loop_
_entity_poly.entity_id
_entity_poly.type
_entity_poly.pdbx_seq_one_letter_code
_entity_poly.pdbx_strand_id
1 'polypeptide(L)'
;MVFGSLFWGVCADWYCGISQAIRTLANNPLRCGRARENDRFPFDLRELLYGRSKKNRHRILSTVEDDTVYVLHIRHTAQDEIREGDLGGR
;
A
#
# COMPACT_ATOMS: atom_id res chain seq x y z
N MET A 1 32.68 -22.54 -13.26
CA MET A 1 31.96 -23.50 -12.40
C MET A 1 32.12 -23.07 -10.94
N VAL A 2 31.19 -22.29 -10.39
CA VAL A 2 30.68 -22.40 -9.00
C VAL A 2 29.28 -21.79 -9.03
N PHE A 3 28.28 -22.59 -8.67
CA PHE A 3 26.88 -22.24 -8.56
C PHE A 3 26.63 -21.41 -7.28
N GLY A 4 25.78 -20.39 -7.35
CA GLY A 4 25.41 -19.61 -6.16
C GLY A 4 24.32 -18.58 -6.42
N SER A 5 23.07 -19.00 -6.29
CA SER A 5 21.91 -18.19 -5.89
C SER A 5 21.29 -17.23 -6.91
N LEU A 6 20.59 -17.81 -7.89
CA LEU A 6 19.32 -17.24 -8.37
C LEU A 6 18.34 -17.12 -7.19
N PHE A 7 18.33 -16.01 -6.44
CA PHE A 7 17.16 -15.64 -5.61
C PHE A 7 17.11 -14.17 -5.17
N TRP A 8 18.09 -13.31 -5.52
CA TRP A 8 18.19 -11.96 -4.93
C TRP A 8 17.73 -10.78 -5.79
N GLY A 9 17.42 -10.97 -7.08
CA GLY A 9 17.10 -9.86 -7.99
C GLY A 9 15.65 -9.36 -7.95
N VAL A 10 14.68 -10.22 -7.60
CA VAL A 10 13.24 -9.90 -7.75
C VAL A 10 12.65 -9.20 -6.52
N CYS A 11 13.14 -9.53 -5.32
CA CYS A 11 12.70 -8.87 -4.08
C CYS A 11 13.04 -7.37 -4.07
N ALA A 12 14.18 -7.00 -4.66
CA ALA A 12 14.60 -5.60 -4.72
C ALA A 12 13.69 -4.78 -5.64
N ASP A 13 13.28 -5.29 -6.80
CA ASP A 13 12.51 -4.51 -7.78
C ASP A 13 11.09 -4.18 -7.29
N TRP A 14 10.37 -5.18 -6.76
CA TRP A 14 9.05 -4.94 -6.18
C TRP A 14 9.13 -4.03 -4.95
N TYR A 15 10.11 -4.26 -4.07
CA TYR A 15 10.29 -3.44 -2.87
C TYR A 15 10.69 -2.00 -3.21
N CYS A 16 11.61 -1.79 -4.15
CA CYS A 16 11.98 -0.47 -4.64
C CYS A 16 10.78 0.22 -5.31
N GLY A 17 10.04 -0.50 -6.14
CA GLY A 17 8.89 0.04 -6.85
C GLY A 17 7.76 0.45 -5.90
N ILE A 18 7.41 -0.38 -4.91
CA ILE A 18 6.39 -0.02 -3.92
C ILE A 18 6.87 1.10 -2.99
N SER A 19 8.14 1.09 -2.59
CA SER A 19 8.74 2.18 -1.81
C SER A 19 8.72 3.50 -2.56
N GLN A 20 9.01 3.48 -3.87
CA GLN A 20 8.92 4.67 -4.71
C GLN A 20 7.47 5.14 -4.84
N ALA A 21 6.51 4.24 -5.00
CA ALA A 21 5.08 4.57 -5.00
C ALA A 21 4.64 5.24 -3.69
N ILE A 22 5.04 4.69 -2.53
CA ILE A 22 4.77 5.29 -1.21
C ILE A 22 5.40 6.68 -1.11
N ARG A 23 6.63 6.87 -1.58
CA ARG A 23 7.28 8.20 -1.59
C ARG A 23 6.54 9.21 -2.46
N THR A 24 5.80 8.78 -3.50
CA THR A 24 4.96 9.71 -4.26
C THR A 24 3.77 10.23 -3.46
N LEU A 25 3.30 9.49 -2.44
CA LEU A 25 2.23 9.94 -1.55
C LEU A 25 2.65 11.18 -0.76
N ALA A 26 3.92 11.31 -0.38
CA ALA A 26 4.41 12.49 0.33
C ALA A 26 4.29 13.78 -0.50
N ASN A 27 4.35 13.69 -1.83
CA ASN A 27 4.29 14.87 -2.70
C ASN A 27 2.85 15.19 -3.15
N ASN A 28 1.96 14.19 -3.22
CA ASN A 28 0.59 14.40 -3.68
C ASN A 28 -0.38 13.35 -3.13
N PRO A 29 -0.67 13.38 -1.82
CA PRO A 29 -1.48 12.35 -1.18
C PRO A 29 -2.96 12.42 -1.62
N LEU A 30 -3.44 13.61 -1.99
CA LEU A 30 -4.81 13.85 -2.40
C LEU A 30 -5.18 13.24 -3.77
N ARG A 31 -4.19 12.85 -4.59
CA ARG A 31 -4.41 12.13 -5.85
C ARG A 31 -5.01 10.74 -5.63
N CYS A 32 -4.82 10.16 -4.45
CA CYS A 32 -5.33 8.83 -4.13
C CYS A 32 -6.82 8.89 -3.81
N GLY A 33 -7.59 8.00 -4.43
CA GLY A 33 -9.01 7.88 -4.16
C GLY A 33 -9.25 7.43 -2.72
N ARG A 34 -10.43 7.77 -2.18
CA ARG A 34 -10.90 7.20 -0.92
C ARG A 34 -11.08 5.70 -1.08
N ALA A 35 -10.64 4.94 -0.08
CA ALA A 35 -10.86 3.51 -0.05
C ALA A 35 -12.36 3.21 0.03
N ARG A 36 -12.79 2.07 -0.51
CA ARG A 36 -14.20 1.64 -0.43
C ARG A 36 -14.72 1.55 1.02
N GLU A 37 -13.84 1.18 1.94
CA GLU A 37 -14.14 1.06 3.37
C GLU A 37 -14.02 2.37 4.15
N ASN A 38 -13.72 3.50 3.49
CA ASN A 38 -13.52 4.80 4.13
C ASN A 38 -14.68 5.20 5.06
N ASP A 39 -15.92 4.95 4.65
CA ASP A 39 -17.11 5.34 5.44
C ASP A 39 -17.25 4.55 6.75
N ARG A 40 -16.44 3.50 6.95
CA ARG A 40 -16.39 2.72 8.20
C ARG A 40 -15.38 3.26 9.20
N PHE A 41 -14.55 4.23 8.81
CA PHE A 41 -13.49 4.77 9.65
C PHE A 41 -13.77 6.26 9.95
N PRO A 42 -13.39 6.75 11.15
CA PRO A 42 -13.60 8.15 11.52
C PRO A 42 -12.60 9.11 10.85
N PHE A 43 -11.69 8.60 10.02
CA PHE A 43 -10.62 9.36 9.35
C PHE A 43 -10.64 9.16 7.83
N ASP A 44 -10.00 10.06 7.09
CA ASP A 44 -9.91 10.00 5.62
C ASP A 44 -8.95 8.86 5.20
N LEU A 45 -9.54 7.69 4.95
CA LEU A 45 -8.86 6.49 4.49
C LEU A 45 -8.76 6.51 2.96
N ARG A 46 -7.52 6.55 2.48
CA ARG A 46 -7.16 6.59 1.06
C ARG A 46 -6.49 5.32 0.61
N GLU A 47 -6.64 4.99 -0.66
CA GLU A 47 -5.96 3.85 -1.27
C GLU A 47 -5.13 4.22 -2.49
N LEU A 48 -3.96 3.60 -2.58
CA LEU A 48 -3.13 3.57 -3.78
C LEU A 48 -3.01 2.13 -4.29
N LEU A 49 -3.36 1.91 -5.55
CA LEU A 49 -3.20 0.62 -6.21
C LEU A 49 -1.82 0.52 -6.85
N TYR A 50 -1.02 -0.44 -6.42
CA TYR A 50 0.31 -0.72 -6.96
C TYR A 50 0.36 -2.12 -7.60
N GLY A 51 0.93 -2.22 -8.81
CA GLY A 51 1.13 -3.49 -9.50
C GLY A 51 0.59 -3.50 -10.94
N ARG A 52 1.23 -4.28 -11.80
CA ARG A 52 0.99 -4.23 -13.26
C ARG A 52 -0.26 -4.99 -13.71
N SER A 53 -0.69 -6.03 -13.00
CA SER A 53 -1.80 -6.88 -13.39
C SER A 53 -2.82 -7.01 -12.26
N LYS A 54 -4.09 -7.35 -12.57
CA LYS A 54 -5.12 -7.60 -11.54
C LYS A 54 -4.72 -8.67 -10.53
N LYS A 55 -3.88 -9.63 -10.94
CA LYS A 55 -3.47 -10.78 -10.11
C LYS A 55 -2.34 -10.49 -9.14
N ASN A 56 -1.56 -9.43 -9.35
CA ASN A 56 -0.42 -9.04 -8.50
C ASN A 56 -0.57 -7.60 -8.00
N ARG A 57 -1.81 -7.14 -7.86
CA ARG A 57 -2.12 -5.77 -7.46
C ARG A 57 -2.19 -5.71 -5.94
N HIS A 58 -1.61 -4.67 -5.39
CA HIS A 58 -1.56 -4.39 -3.96
C HIS A 58 -2.29 -3.07 -3.70
N ARG A 59 -3.04 -3.02 -2.60
CA ARG A 59 -3.67 -1.81 -2.06
C ARG A 59 -2.78 -1.31 -0.93
N ILE A 60 -2.29 -0.09 -1.07
CA ILE A 60 -1.61 0.62 0.01
C ILE A 60 -2.68 1.52 0.63
N LEU A 61 -3.09 1.19 1.85
CA LEU A 61 -4.04 1.97 2.63
C LEU A 61 -3.28 2.99 3.46
N SER A 62 -3.72 4.23 3.36
CA SER A 62 -3.07 5.36 4.02
C SER A 62 -4.09 6.38 4.51
N THR A 63 -3.70 7.15 5.51
CA THR A 63 -4.44 8.34 5.92
C THR A 63 -3.51 9.54 5.93
N VAL A 64 -4.08 10.73 5.79
CA VAL A 64 -3.36 12.00 5.83
C VAL A 64 -3.85 12.73 7.06
N GLU A 65 -2.95 13.01 7.98
CA GLU A 65 -3.24 13.79 9.18
C GLU A 65 -2.21 14.93 9.25
N ASP A 66 -2.72 16.15 9.36
CA ASP A 66 -2.01 17.40 9.15
C ASP A 66 -1.28 17.44 7.79
N ASP A 67 0.02 17.14 7.78
CA ASP A 67 0.88 17.08 6.59
C ASP A 67 1.69 15.77 6.53
N THR A 68 1.26 14.77 7.31
CA THR A 68 1.92 13.46 7.40
C THR A 68 1.04 12.38 6.78
N VAL A 69 1.63 11.62 5.86
CA VAL A 69 0.99 10.43 5.30
C VAL A 69 1.36 9.22 6.14
N TYR A 70 0.36 8.64 6.80
CA TYR A 70 0.49 7.40 7.54
C TYR A 70 0.11 6.22 6.64
N VAL A 71 1.06 5.34 6.35
CA VAL A 71 0.77 4.05 5.69
C VAL A 71 0.29 3.08 6.76
N LEU A 72 -0.99 2.73 6.70
CA LEU A 72 -1.63 1.85 7.68
C LEU A 72 -1.36 0.39 7.33
N HIS A 73 -1.61 0.01 6.08
CA HIS A 73 -1.47 -1.37 5.62
C HIS A 73 -1.13 -1.46 4.13
N ILE A 74 -0.41 -2.51 3.77
CA ILE A 74 -0.18 -2.90 2.38
C ILE A 74 -0.73 -4.31 2.22
N ARG A 75 -1.79 -4.47 1.40
CA ARG A 75 -2.47 -5.75 1.21
C ARG A 75 -2.57 -6.12 -0.24
N HIS A 76 -2.67 -7.41 -0.52
CA HIS A 76 -2.96 -7.88 -1.86
C HIS A 76 -4.44 -7.60 -2.21
N THR A 77 -4.77 -7.18 -3.43
CA THR A 77 -6.16 -6.83 -3.80
C THR A 77 -7.13 -8.02 -3.77
N ALA A 78 -6.61 -9.24 -3.82
CA ALA A 78 -7.43 -10.45 -3.68
C ALA A 78 -7.75 -10.80 -2.22
N GLN A 79 -7.18 -10.08 -1.25
CA GLN A 79 -7.54 -10.21 0.16
C GLN A 79 -8.80 -9.38 0.46
N ASP A 80 -9.57 -9.84 1.45
CA ASP A 80 -10.81 -9.19 1.89
C ASP A 80 -10.58 -7.76 2.42
N GLU A 81 -11.68 -7.00 2.47
CA GLU A 81 -11.75 -5.64 3.06
C GLU A 81 -11.15 -5.62 4.47
N ILE A 82 -10.48 -4.51 4.79
CA ILE A 82 -9.90 -4.29 6.11
C ILE A 82 -11.04 -4.02 7.09
N ARG A 83 -11.02 -4.70 8.23
CA ARG A 83 -11.96 -4.47 9.32
C ARG A 83 -11.30 -3.61 10.38
N GLU A 84 -12.10 -2.93 11.19
CA GLU A 84 -11.62 -2.06 12.27
C GLU A 84 -10.67 -2.78 13.24
N GLY A 85 -10.94 -4.05 13.53
CA GLY A 85 -10.06 -4.90 14.34
C GLY A 85 -8.68 -5.18 13.74
N ASP A 86 -8.50 -5.04 12.42
CA ASP A 86 -7.20 -5.22 11.74
C ASP A 86 -6.29 -3.98 11.87
N LEU A 87 -6.84 -2.83 12.24
CA LEU A 87 -6.10 -1.57 12.41
C LEU A 87 -5.52 -1.40 13.83
N GLY A 88 -5.74 -2.36 14.73
CA GLY A 88 -5.17 -2.32 16.07
C GLY A 88 -5.73 -1.20 16.96
N GLY A 89 -7.04 -0.91 16.84
CA GLY A 89 -7.75 -0.03 17.77
C GLY A 89 -7.36 1.44 17.71
N ARG A 90 -6.98 1.94 16.52
CA ARG A 90 -6.82 3.38 16.25
C ARG A 90 -8.12 3.97 15.71
#